data_AF-D5MIX2-F1
#
_entry.id   AF-D5MIX2-F1
#
_cell.length_a   1.000
_cell.length_b   1.000
_cell.length_c   1.000
_cell.angle_alpha   90.00
_cell.angle_beta   90.00
_cell.angle_gamma   90.00
#
_symmetry.space_group_name_H-M   'P 1'
#
loop_
_entity.id
_entity.type
_entity.pdbx_description
1 polymer ?
#
loop_
_entity_poly.entity_id
_entity_poly.type
_entity_poly.pdbx_seq_one_letter_code
_entity_poly.pdbx_strand_id
1 'polypeptide(L)'
;MTRRAPVFVAIVLSLALTGCRMKSDMNLKAAKVSSSAVYCLFDPSCAVTVIDSSTTPIPMQAGGTAFLQSRTFTGKPGTPASGLYGYEYRIDLEKAVQTKIQVEELGEEITYMPCLRSITFEFGPIIDTLDYDSDGKAGDLAYVVTSGGPGKIGLGSIERYHGLLTFIFDSPLCVGSPQGQGDSTFVFGLASAKPPRSVESTIKETAGLGAASPKMKKNIKYKVQVHAPQI
;
A
#
# COMPACT_ATOMS: atom_id res chain seq x y z
N MET A 1 11.21 -78.98 8.15
CA MET A 1 10.39 -77.91 8.75
C MET A 1 11.17 -76.61 8.72
N THR A 2 10.99 -75.80 7.68
CA THR A 2 11.77 -74.57 7.44
C THR A 2 10.85 -73.37 7.65
N ARG A 3 11.05 -72.65 8.75
CA ARG A 3 10.20 -71.54 9.20
C ARG A 3 10.67 -70.24 8.51
N ARG A 4 9.90 -69.72 7.55
CA ARG A 4 10.13 -68.40 6.93
C ARG A 4 9.60 -67.32 7.87
N ALA A 5 10.45 -66.37 8.26
CA ALA A 5 10.05 -65.16 8.98
C ALA A 5 9.69 -64.04 7.98
N PRO A 6 8.58 -63.30 8.18
CA PRO A 6 8.26 -62.16 7.34
C PRO A 6 9.01 -60.92 7.84
N VAL A 7 9.72 -60.25 6.93
CA VAL A 7 10.31 -58.92 7.15
C VAL A 7 9.22 -57.89 6.91
N PHE A 8 8.75 -57.24 7.97
CA PHE A 8 7.86 -56.08 7.87
C PHE A 8 8.70 -54.83 7.57
N VAL A 9 8.62 -54.33 6.34
CA VAL A 9 9.16 -53.02 5.96
C VAL A 9 8.14 -51.96 6.37
N ALA A 10 8.41 -51.25 7.46
CA ALA A 10 7.62 -50.09 7.87
C ALA A 10 8.06 -48.86 7.05
N ILE A 11 7.23 -48.43 6.11
CA ILE A 11 7.41 -47.16 5.38
C ILE A 11 6.92 -46.04 6.30
N VAL A 12 7.85 -45.26 6.85
CA VAL A 12 7.54 -44.06 7.64
C VAL A 12 7.23 -42.92 6.67
N LEU A 13 5.93 -42.68 6.42
CA LEU A 13 5.44 -41.56 5.65
C LEU A 13 5.53 -40.29 6.50
N SER A 14 6.63 -39.54 6.34
CA SER A 14 6.83 -38.27 7.02
C SER A 14 6.02 -37.18 6.31
N LEU A 15 4.79 -36.91 6.75
CA LEU A 15 4.07 -35.70 6.34
C LEU A 15 4.80 -34.48 6.92
N ALA A 16 5.66 -33.87 6.12
CA ALA A 16 6.13 -32.52 6.38
C ALA A 16 4.95 -31.55 6.15
N LEU A 17 4.20 -31.27 7.22
CA LEU A 17 3.36 -30.08 7.30
C LEU A 17 4.29 -28.87 7.41
N THR A 18 4.83 -28.42 6.27
CA THR A 18 5.35 -27.06 6.12
C THR A 18 4.17 -26.11 6.27
N GLY A 19 3.78 -25.84 7.52
CA GLY A 19 2.90 -24.74 7.83
C GLY A 19 3.56 -23.46 7.33
N CYS A 20 3.01 -22.87 6.27
CA CYS A 20 3.30 -21.50 5.88
C CYS A 20 2.94 -20.59 7.06
N ARG A 21 3.87 -20.38 7.99
CA ARG A 21 3.79 -19.25 8.91
C ARG A 21 3.93 -18.01 8.05
N MET A 22 2.80 -17.40 7.68
CA MET A 22 2.83 -16.07 7.08
C MET A 22 3.48 -15.14 8.10
N LYS A 23 4.64 -14.60 7.73
CA LYS A 23 5.41 -13.69 8.55
C LYS A 23 4.55 -12.47 8.87
N SER A 24 4.33 -12.21 10.16
CA SER A 24 3.69 -11.00 10.65
C SER A 24 4.80 -10.05 11.07
N ASP A 25 4.98 -8.97 10.33
CA ASP A 25 5.95 -7.92 10.65
C ASP A 25 5.19 -6.64 10.94
N MET A 26 5.32 -6.13 12.16
CA MET A 26 4.70 -4.88 12.58
C MET A 26 5.79 -3.80 12.65
N ASN A 27 5.55 -2.63 12.04
CA ASN A 27 6.48 -1.49 11.99
C ASN A 27 7.70 -1.65 11.06
N LEU A 28 7.46 -2.16 9.84
CA LEU A 28 8.42 -2.07 8.75
C LEU A 28 8.55 -0.61 8.29
N LYS A 29 9.74 -0.22 7.84
CA LYS A 29 10.00 1.12 7.30
C LYS A 29 10.16 1.05 5.78
N ALA A 30 9.67 2.07 5.10
CA ALA A 30 9.97 2.29 3.69
C ALA A 30 11.31 3.02 3.55
N ALA A 31 12.09 2.65 2.54
CA ALA A 31 13.26 3.40 2.11
C ALA A 31 12.85 4.79 1.61
N LYS A 32 13.56 5.84 2.05
CA LYS A 32 13.31 7.22 1.60
C LYS A 32 14.22 7.53 0.44
N VAL A 33 13.66 7.80 -0.73
CA VAL A 33 14.40 7.78 -1.99
C VAL A 33 14.02 8.93 -2.92
N SER A 34 14.82 9.13 -3.96
CA SER A 34 14.43 9.90 -5.15
C SER A 34 13.74 9.00 -6.17
N SER A 35 12.91 9.57 -7.04
CA SER A 35 12.29 8.82 -8.15
C SER A 35 13.34 8.19 -9.06
N SER A 36 14.41 8.93 -9.36
CA SER A 36 15.52 8.45 -10.19
C SER A 36 16.20 7.22 -9.59
N ALA A 37 16.45 7.21 -8.28
CA ALA A 37 17.09 6.06 -7.61
C ALA A 37 16.29 4.78 -7.81
N VAL A 38 14.96 4.85 -7.63
CA VAL A 38 14.05 3.72 -7.89
C VAL A 38 14.10 3.33 -9.35
N TYR A 39 13.94 4.28 -10.27
CA TYR A 39 13.83 3.97 -11.70
C TYR A 39 15.11 3.36 -12.28
N CYS A 40 16.29 3.71 -11.77
CA CYS A 40 17.55 3.08 -12.17
C CYS A 40 17.58 1.58 -11.84
N LEU A 41 16.81 1.11 -10.85
CA LEU A 41 16.69 -0.32 -10.56
C LEU A 41 15.89 -1.07 -11.64
N PHE A 42 15.02 -0.37 -12.37
CA PHE A 42 14.11 -0.96 -13.34
C PHE A 42 14.53 -0.69 -14.79
N ASP A 43 15.19 0.42 -15.07
CA ASP A 43 15.60 0.82 -16.41
C ASP A 43 17.04 1.36 -16.41
N PRO A 44 17.94 0.88 -17.31
CA PRO A 44 19.31 1.41 -17.39
C PRO A 44 19.38 2.92 -17.71
N SER A 45 18.34 3.47 -18.32
CA SER A 45 18.22 4.91 -18.58
C SER A 45 17.70 5.72 -17.37
N CYS A 46 17.35 5.04 -16.27
CA CYS A 46 16.67 5.59 -15.11
C CYS A 46 15.32 6.26 -15.42
N ALA A 47 14.72 5.90 -16.56
CA ALA A 47 13.40 6.34 -16.98
C ALA A 47 12.50 5.14 -17.24
N VAL A 48 11.52 4.92 -16.37
CA VAL A 48 10.57 3.81 -16.52
C VAL A 48 9.46 4.14 -17.51
N THR A 49 9.06 3.16 -18.31
CA THR A 49 7.83 3.24 -19.12
C THR A 49 6.67 2.68 -18.32
N VAL A 50 5.67 3.53 -18.05
CA VAL A 50 4.43 3.10 -17.37
C VAL A 50 3.65 2.18 -18.31
N ILE A 51 3.37 0.96 -17.86
CA ILE A 51 2.64 -0.04 -18.65
C ILE A 51 1.15 -0.09 -18.31
N ASP A 52 0.78 0.37 -17.11
CA ASP A 52 -0.60 0.45 -16.65
C ASP A 52 -0.74 1.61 -15.66
N SER A 53 -1.87 2.31 -15.72
CA SER A 53 -2.17 3.45 -14.85
C SER A 53 -3.66 3.60 -14.66
N SER A 54 -4.07 3.86 -13.42
CA SER A 54 -5.46 4.12 -13.06
C SER A 54 -5.57 5.27 -12.06
N THR A 55 -6.71 5.95 -12.12
CA THR A 55 -7.12 6.93 -11.12
C THR A 55 -8.51 6.54 -10.65
N THR A 56 -8.62 6.16 -9.37
CA THR A 56 -9.87 5.67 -8.78
C THR A 56 -10.39 6.67 -7.76
N PRO A 57 -11.62 7.18 -7.91
CA PRO A 57 -12.23 8.06 -6.92
C PRO A 57 -12.31 7.39 -5.55
N ILE A 58 -12.01 8.15 -4.49
CA ILE A 58 -12.23 7.72 -3.11
C ILE A 58 -13.63 8.22 -2.72
N PRO A 59 -14.59 7.35 -2.38
CA PRO A 59 -15.98 7.74 -2.10
C PRO A 59 -16.13 8.34 -0.69
N MET A 60 -15.34 9.37 -0.39
CA MET A 60 -15.38 10.11 0.88
C MET A 60 -16.51 11.12 0.91
N GLN A 61 -17.02 11.38 2.11
CA GLN A 61 -18.01 12.44 2.35
C GLN A 61 -17.32 13.81 2.38
N ALA A 62 -16.87 14.27 1.22
CA ALA A 62 -16.20 15.54 1.00
C ALA A 62 -16.70 16.21 -0.29
N GLY A 63 -16.53 17.52 -0.39
CA GLY A 63 -16.69 18.23 -1.66
C GLY A 63 -15.46 18.06 -2.55
N GLY A 64 -15.61 18.36 -3.84
CA GLY A 64 -14.49 18.33 -4.80
C GLY A 64 -14.07 16.92 -5.21
N THR A 65 -12.77 16.71 -5.46
CA THR A 65 -12.24 15.43 -5.96
C THR A 65 -11.18 14.85 -5.04
N ALA A 66 -11.37 13.59 -4.66
CA ALA A 66 -10.40 12.76 -3.96
C ALA A 66 -10.17 11.48 -4.76
N PHE A 67 -8.90 11.12 -5.01
CA PHE A 67 -8.59 9.93 -5.78
C PHE A 67 -7.30 9.25 -5.33
N LEU A 68 -7.21 7.97 -5.66
CA LEU A 68 -6.02 7.15 -5.58
C LEU A 68 -5.49 6.90 -6.99
N GLN A 69 -4.23 7.26 -7.21
CA GLN A 69 -3.48 6.93 -8.42
C GLN A 69 -2.71 5.64 -8.18
N SER A 70 -2.73 4.76 -9.17
CA SER A 70 -1.93 3.55 -9.20
C SER A 70 -1.27 3.44 -10.56
N ARG A 71 0.04 3.17 -10.60
CA ARG A 71 0.76 2.92 -11.86
C ARG A 71 1.74 1.76 -11.71
N THR A 72 2.04 1.12 -12.83
CA THR A 72 2.99 0.00 -12.86
C THR A 72 3.97 0.11 -14.03
N PHE A 73 5.13 -0.52 -13.87
CA PHE A 73 6.21 -0.58 -14.85
C PHE A 73 7.01 -1.88 -14.68
N THR A 74 7.80 -2.26 -15.69
CA THR A 74 8.55 -3.52 -15.69
C THR A 74 10.04 -3.28 -15.69
N GLY A 75 10.78 -4.13 -14.95
CA GLY A 75 12.24 -4.11 -14.97
C GLY A 75 12.82 -4.73 -16.24
N LYS A 76 13.70 -4.01 -16.91
CA LYS A 76 14.36 -4.43 -18.16
C LYS A 76 15.45 -5.49 -17.93
N PRO A 77 15.86 -6.23 -18.97
CA PRO A 77 17.03 -7.10 -18.92
C PRO A 77 18.28 -6.34 -18.45
N GLY A 78 19.05 -6.95 -17.54
CA GLY A 78 20.31 -6.39 -17.04
C GLY A 78 20.19 -5.37 -15.91
N THR A 79 18.98 -5.09 -15.40
CA THR A 79 18.77 -4.26 -14.22
C THR A 79 18.58 -5.09 -12.95
N PRO A 80 18.78 -4.51 -11.75
CA PRO A 80 18.50 -5.21 -10.49
C PRO A 80 17.08 -5.76 -10.39
N ALA A 81 16.08 -5.06 -10.95
CA ALA A 81 14.68 -5.47 -10.93
C ALA A 81 14.25 -6.28 -12.17
N SER A 82 15.19 -6.89 -12.91
CA SER A 82 14.88 -7.61 -14.14
C SER A 82 13.78 -8.67 -13.95
N GLY A 83 12.73 -8.61 -14.79
CA GLY A 83 11.59 -9.53 -14.71
C GLY A 83 10.60 -9.24 -13.57
N LEU A 84 10.82 -8.16 -12.80
CA LEU A 84 9.88 -7.70 -11.77
C LEU A 84 8.97 -6.58 -12.30
N TYR A 85 7.86 -6.40 -11.59
CA TYR A 85 6.93 -5.30 -11.78
C TYR A 85 7.04 -4.33 -10.60
N GLY A 86 7.25 -3.06 -10.90
CA GLY A 86 7.15 -1.97 -9.93
C GLY A 86 5.70 -1.49 -9.82
N TYR A 87 5.25 -1.25 -8.60
CA TYR A 87 3.91 -0.76 -8.29
C TYR A 87 4.03 0.54 -7.50
N GLU A 88 3.36 1.58 -7.96
CA GLU A 88 3.38 2.89 -7.30
C GLU A 88 1.98 3.42 -7.06
N TYR A 89 1.83 4.07 -5.92
CA TYR A 89 0.58 4.60 -5.41
C TYR A 89 0.74 6.05 -4.97
N ARG A 90 -0.31 6.85 -5.16
CA ARG A 90 -0.42 8.21 -4.63
C ARG A 90 -1.86 8.54 -4.31
N ILE A 91 -2.11 9.05 -3.11
CA ILE A 91 -3.43 9.63 -2.76
C ILE A 91 -3.35 11.14 -2.94
N ASP A 92 -4.36 11.70 -3.60
CA ASP A 92 -4.46 13.13 -3.88
C ASP A 92 -5.82 13.65 -3.41
N LEU A 93 -5.79 14.51 -2.39
CA LEU A 93 -6.93 15.23 -1.82
C LEU A 93 -6.78 16.74 -2.05
N GLU A 94 -5.85 17.20 -2.89
CA GLU A 94 -5.53 18.64 -3.02
C GLU A 94 -6.76 19.47 -3.44
N LYS A 95 -7.68 18.84 -4.18
CA LYS A 95 -8.96 19.40 -4.63
C LYS A 95 -10.17 18.91 -3.85
N ALA A 96 -9.97 18.13 -2.78
CA ALA A 96 -11.03 17.75 -1.88
C ALA A 96 -11.19 18.81 -0.79
N VAL A 97 -12.43 19.13 -0.45
CA VAL A 97 -12.74 20.17 0.54
C VAL A 97 -13.73 19.66 1.58
N GLN A 98 -13.64 20.21 2.79
CA GLN A 98 -14.58 19.94 3.87
C GLN A 98 -16.02 20.22 3.42
N THR A 99 -16.96 19.46 3.96
CA THR A 99 -18.38 19.61 3.65
C THR A 99 -19.19 19.84 4.92
N LYS A 100 -20.46 20.16 4.75
CA LYS A 100 -21.43 20.29 5.83
C LYS A 100 -22.25 19.02 5.91
N ILE A 101 -22.35 18.45 7.11
CA ILE A 101 -23.12 17.22 7.33
C ILE A 101 -24.09 17.45 8.47
N GLN A 102 -25.31 16.95 8.31
CA GLN A 102 -26.30 16.93 9.36
C GLN A 102 -26.01 15.77 10.29
N VAL A 103 -25.89 16.05 11.58
CA VAL A 103 -25.84 15.01 12.60
C VAL A 103 -27.25 14.91 13.18
N GLU A 104 -28.02 13.94 12.70
CA GLU A 104 -29.43 13.74 13.11
C GLU A 104 -29.62 13.73 14.63
N GLU A 105 -28.65 13.16 15.36
CA GLU A 105 -28.67 13.07 16.82
C GLU A 105 -28.49 14.43 17.53
N LEU A 106 -27.86 15.41 16.87
CA LEU A 106 -27.64 16.76 17.39
C LEU A 106 -28.64 17.77 16.80
N GLY A 107 -29.31 17.45 15.70
CA GLY A 107 -30.13 18.40 14.96
C GLY A 107 -29.32 19.58 14.39
N GLU A 108 -28.00 19.44 14.32
CA GLU A 108 -27.06 20.50 13.94
C GLU A 108 -26.26 20.12 12.68
N GLU A 109 -25.94 21.15 11.90
CA GLU A 109 -25.05 21.04 10.75
C GLU A 109 -23.61 21.32 11.18
N ILE A 110 -22.76 20.30 11.10
CA ILE A 110 -21.35 20.44 11.47
C ILE A 110 -20.46 20.51 10.23
N THR A 111 -19.34 21.22 10.36
CA THR A 111 -18.27 21.13 9.37
C THR A 111 -17.55 19.79 9.53
N TYR A 112 -17.54 19.00 8.46
CA TYR A 112 -16.86 17.72 8.40
C TYR A 112 -15.63 17.77 7.51
N MET A 113 -14.48 17.50 8.12
CA MET A 113 -13.17 17.47 7.48
C MET A 113 -12.57 16.07 7.63
N PRO A 114 -12.89 15.13 6.71
CA PRO A 114 -12.36 13.78 6.78
C PRO A 114 -10.84 13.77 6.58
N CYS A 115 -10.14 12.91 7.32
CA CYS A 115 -8.72 12.67 7.13
C CYS A 115 -8.41 11.18 7.06
N LEU A 116 -7.61 10.75 6.09
CA LEU A 116 -7.23 9.35 5.88
C LEU A 116 -6.01 8.98 6.73
N ARG A 117 -5.98 7.76 7.27
CA ARG A 117 -4.91 7.26 8.16
C ARG A 117 -4.02 6.20 7.52
N SER A 118 -4.61 5.33 6.72
CA SER A 118 -3.90 4.20 6.15
C SER A 118 -4.59 3.68 4.90
N ILE A 119 -3.83 2.99 4.07
CA ILE A 119 -4.34 2.15 2.98
C ILE A 119 -3.90 0.71 3.20
N THR A 120 -4.76 -0.25 2.89
CA THR A 120 -4.49 -1.68 3.01
C THR A 120 -4.85 -2.40 1.73
N PHE A 121 -3.97 -3.25 1.22
CA PHE A 121 -4.27 -4.14 0.10
C PHE A 121 -3.55 -5.47 0.24
N GLU A 122 -4.13 -6.49 -0.38
CA GLU A 122 -3.52 -7.81 -0.52
C GLU A 122 -2.54 -7.77 -1.69
N PHE A 123 -1.26 -7.55 -1.37
CA PHE A 123 -0.21 -7.38 -2.39
C PHE A 123 0.42 -8.73 -2.81
N GLY A 124 0.12 -9.81 -2.10
CA GLY A 124 0.75 -11.11 -2.34
C GLY A 124 2.27 -11.12 -2.06
N PRO A 125 3.07 -11.92 -2.79
CA PRO A 125 4.51 -12.01 -2.58
C PRO A 125 5.24 -10.70 -2.91
N ILE A 126 6.00 -10.19 -1.93
CA ILE A 126 6.82 -8.98 -2.03
C ILE A 126 8.26 -9.40 -2.27
N ILE A 127 8.99 -8.61 -3.05
CA ILE A 127 10.44 -8.76 -3.22
C ILE A 127 11.16 -7.93 -2.16
N ASP A 128 12.00 -8.59 -1.35
CA ASP A 128 12.84 -7.97 -0.32
C ASP A 128 14.33 -8.04 -0.68
N THR A 129 14.67 -8.30 -1.95
CA THR A 129 16.05 -8.41 -2.43
C THR A 129 16.56 -7.13 -3.09
N LEU A 130 15.73 -6.09 -3.15
CA LEU A 130 16.10 -4.80 -3.71
C LEU A 130 16.71 -3.91 -2.62
N ASP A 131 17.58 -3.01 -3.07
CA ASP A 131 18.21 -1.94 -2.29
C ASP A 131 17.74 -0.63 -2.94
N TYR A 132 16.67 -0.05 -2.40
CA TYR A 132 16.03 1.14 -2.95
C TYR A 132 16.80 2.40 -2.59
N ASP A 133 17.40 2.47 -1.40
CA ASP A 133 18.15 3.65 -0.94
C ASP A 133 19.65 3.61 -1.25
N SER A 134 20.14 2.53 -1.87
CA SER A 134 21.54 2.33 -2.27
C SER A 134 22.50 2.36 -1.08
N ASP A 135 22.07 1.89 0.10
CA ASP A 135 22.92 1.77 1.28
C ASP A 135 23.86 0.54 1.26
N GLY A 136 23.76 -0.27 0.19
CA GLY A 136 24.53 -1.50 -0.01
C GLY A 136 23.92 -2.72 0.67
N LYS A 137 22.72 -2.61 1.26
CA LYS A 137 22.00 -3.72 1.89
C LYS A 137 20.71 -4.00 1.14
N ALA A 138 20.63 -5.20 0.58
CA ALA A 138 19.34 -5.74 0.16
C ALA A 138 18.44 -5.94 1.39
N GLY A 139 17.13 -5.77 1.20
CA GLY A 139 16.16 -5.92 2.29
C GLY A 139 15.00 -4.95 2.23
N ASP A 140 15.04 -3.97 1.32
CA ASP A 140 14.01 -2.95 1.28
C ASP A 140 12.72 -3.49 0.69
N LEU A 141 11.68 -3.50 1.52
CA LEU A 141 10.37 -4.02 1.14
C LEU A 141 9.56 -3.03 0.30
N ALA A 142 9.75 -1.75 0.56
CA ALA A 142 8.98 -0.67 -0.04
C ALA A 142 9.80 0.62 0.02
N TYR A 143 9.38 1.59 -0.79
CA TYR A 143 10.00 2.91 -0.86
C TYR A 143 8.95 4.02 -0.82
N VAL A 144 9.40 5.22 -0.46
CA VAL A 144 8.66 6.46 -0.56
C VAL A 144 9.54 7.52 -1.24
N VAL A 145 9.01 8.10 -2.31
CA VAL A 145 9.69 9.09 -3.15
C VAL A 145 9.57 10.46 -2.49
N THR A 146 10.57 10.83 -1.69
CA THR A 146 10.60 12.10 -0.95
C THR A 146 11.25 13.25 -1.72
N SER A 147 11.83 12.98 -2.88
CA SER A 147 12.41 14.00 -3.76
C SER A 147 12.15 13.72 -5.24
N GLY A 148 11.90 14.78 -6.02
CA GLY A 148 11.64 14.69 -7.46
C GLY A 148 10.22 14.24 -7.85
N GLY A 149 9.26 14.25 -6.92
CA GLY A 149 7.86 13.87 -7.17
C GLY A 149 6.84 14.76 -6.43
N PRO A 150 5.55 14.71 -6.79
CA PRO A 150 4.49 15.43 -6.10
C PRO A 150 4.19 14.80 -4.74
N GLY A 151 3.57 15.57 -3.84
CA GLY A 151 3.16 15.08 -2.52
C GLY A 151 3.73 15.89 -1.36
N LYS A 152 3.15 15.69 -0.18
CA LYS A 152 3.59 16.33 1.06
C LYS A 152 3.78 15.33 2.22
N ILE A 153 2.99 14.26 2.24
CA ILE A 153 2.92 13.32 3.37
C ILE A 153 3.54 11.97 2.99
N GLY A 154 4.45 11.48 3.84
CA GLY A 154 5.13 10.19 3.67
C GLY A 154 4.44 9.02 4.38
N LEU A 155 5.21 7.94 4.54
CA LEU A 155 4.80 6.73 5.24
C LEU A 155 5.51 6.64 6.60
N GLY A 156 4.73 6.50 7.66
CA GLY A 156 5.26 6.30 9.02
C GLY A 156 5.66 4.87 9.29
N SER A 157 4.85 3.91 8.85
CA SER A 157 5.16 2.50 8.97
C SER A 157 4.36 1.65 7.99
N ILE A 158 4.83 0.42 7.81
CA ILE A 158 4.15 -0.63 7.07
C ILE A 158 3.92 -1.80 8.02
N GLU A 159 2.69 -2.30 8.04
CA GLU A 159 2.34 -3.52 8.76
C GLU A 159 2.03 -4.62 7.75
N ARG A 160 2.59 -5.80 7.98
CA ARG A 160 2.33 -7.00 7.18
C ARG A 160 1.66 -8.03 8.06
N TYR A 161 0.44 -8.41 7.72
CA TYR A 161 -0.33 -9.41 8.47
C TYR A 161 -1.16 -10.27 7.50
N HIS A 162 -0.94 -11.59 7.50
CA HIS A 162 -1.69 -12.55 6.66
C HIS A 162 -1.77 -12.17 5.17
N GLY A 163 -0.68 -11.67 4.59
CA GLY A 163 -0.63 -11.28 3.17
C GLY A 163 -1.22 -9.89 2.86
N LEU A 164 -1.81 -9.23 3.85
CA LEU A 164 -2.20 -7.83 3.77
C LEU A 164 -1.02 -6.93 4.11
N LEU A 165 -0.82 -5.90 3.30
CA LEU A 165 0.05 -4.79 3.60
C LEU A 165 -0.78 -3.57 3.95
N THR A 166 -0.56 -3.05 5.15
CA THR A 166 -1.14 -1.80 5.62
C THR A 166 -0.06 -0.73 5.65
N PHE A 167 -0.21 0.28 4.80
CA PHE A 167 0.65 1.45 4.78
C PHE A 167 0.02 2.53 5.66
N ILE A 168 0.74 2.93 6.71
CA ILE A 168 0.31 3.94 7.67
C ILE A 168 1.01 5.24 7.31
N PHE A 169 0.23 6.31 7.12
CA PHE A 169 0.78 7.62 6.76
C PHE A 169 1.48 8.27 7.95
N ASP A 170 2.56 9.02 7.67
CA ASP A 170 3.33 9.78 8.69
C ASP A 170 2.43 10.73 9.48
N SER A 171 1.47 11.35 8.80
CA SER A 171 0.38 12.15 9.36
C SER A 171 -0.92 11.84 8.63
N PRO A 172 -2.10 12.08 9.24
CA PRO A 172 -3.36 11.97 8.52
C PRO A 172 -3.40 12.85 7.26
N LEU A 173 -3.97 12.34 6.17
CA LEU A 173 -4.20 13.08 4.93
C LEU A 173 -5.59 13.73 5.00
N CYS A 174 -5.67 15.03 5.22
CA CYS A 174 -6.93 15.73 5.37
C CYS A 174 -7.40 16.39 4.06
N VAL A 175 -8.71 16.55 3.91
CA VAL A 175 -9.27 17.45 2.89
C VAL A 175 -9.02 18.91 3.29
N GLY A 176 -9.06 19.83 2.31
CA GLY A 176 -8.83 21.24 2.54
C GLY A 176 -10.02 21.99 3.14
N SER A 177 -9.76 23.17 3.69
CA SER A 177 -10.81 24.19 3.92
C SER A 177 -11.32 24.74 2.58
N PRO A 178 -12.46 25.46 2.51
CA PRO A 178 -13.01 25.98 1.25
C PRO A 178 -12.06 26.92 0.49
N GLN A 179 -11.15 27.59 1.20
CA GLN A 179 -10.13 28.49 0.63
C GLN A 179 -8.72 27.85 0.58
N GLY A 180 -8.60 26.59 1.00
CA GLY A 180 -7.33 25.88 1.15
C GLY A 180 -7.28 24.63 0.27
N GLN A 181 -6.08 24.08 0.14
CA GLN A 181 -5.87 22.78 -0.51
C GLN A 181 -5.87 21.67 0.53
N GLY A 182 -6.37 20.50 0.15
CA GLY A 182 -6.15 19.29 0.94
C GLY A 182 -4.74 18.74 0.79
N ASP A 183 -4.53 17.58 1.39
CA ASP A 183 -3.25 16.89 1.40
C ASP A 183 -3.04 15.95 0.22
N SER A 184 -1.79 15.56 0.00
CA SER A 184 -1.43 14.48 -0.92
C SER A 184 -0.26 13.70 -0.35
N THR A 185 -0.19 12.41 -0.66
CA THR A 185 0.99 11.60 -0.34
C THR A 185 2.11 11.89 -1.31
N PHE A 186 3.34 11.70 -0.86
CA PHE A 186 4.41 11.30 -1.78
C PHE A 186 4.02 10.02 -2.53
N VAL A 187 4.65 9.78 -3.68
CA VAL A 187 4.52 8.47 -4.33
C VAL A 187 5.23 7.43 -3.46
N PHE A 188 4.58 6.31 -3.22
CA PHE A 188 5.18 5.17 -2.54
C PHE A 188 4.94 3.90 -3.33
N GLY A 189 5.81 2.92 -3.17
CA GLY A 189 5.77 1.74 -4.01
C GLY A 189 6.60 0.58 -3.50
N LEU A 190 6.55 -0.51 -4.25
CA LEU A 190 7.22 -1.77 -3.98
C LEU A 190 7.21 -2.65 -5.24
N ALA A 191 7.93 -3.77 -5.21
CA ALA A 191 8.06 -4.68 -6.35
C ALA A 191 7.42 -6.05 -6.10
N SER A 192 6.97 -6.68 -7.19
CA SER A 192 6.54 -8.09 -7.20
C SER A 192 6.97 -8.79 -8.48
N ALA A 193 7.13 -10.11 -8.42
CA ALA A 193 7.31 -10.96 -9.60
C ALA A 193 5.97 -11.28 -10.31
N LYS A 194 4.83 -10.86 -9.73
CA LYS A 194 3.50 -11.12 -10.30
C LYS A 194 3.04 -9.90 -11.13
N PRO A 195 2.37 -10.13 -12.28
CA PRO A 195 1.86 -9.05 -13.12
C PRO A 195 0.68 -8.32 -12.47
N PRO A 196 0.40 -7.07 -12.89
CA PRO A 196 -0.64 -6.24 -12.30
C PRO A 196 -2.05 -6.78 -12.56
N ARG A 197 -2.92 -6.62 -11.58
CA ARG A 197 -4.37 -6.84 -11.67
C ARG A 197 -5.10 -5.78 -10.86
N SER A 198 -6.35 -5.50 -11.21
CA SER A 198 -7.23 -4.71 -10.36
C SER A 198 -7.61 -5.52 -9.11
N VAL A 199 -7.33 -4.96 -7.94
CA VAL A 199 -7.70 -5.53 -6.64
C VAL A 199 -8.38 -4.47 -5.80
N GLU A 200 -9.23 -4.91 -4.86
CA GLU A 200 -9.83 -4.01 -3.89
C GLU A 200 -8.82 -3.68 -2.77
N SER A 201 -8.59 -2.39 -2.54
CA SER A 201 -7.91 -1.86 -1.36
C SER A 201 -8.90 -1.23 -0.39
N THR A 202 -8.49 -1.14 0.87
CA THR A 202 -9.25 -0.50 1.94
C THR A 202 -8.48 0.70 2.46
N ILE A 203 -9.04 1.90 2.26
CA ILE A 203 -8.53 3.13 2.88
C ILE A 203 -9.32 3.36 4.17
N LYS A 204 -8.60 3.60 5.27
CA LYS A 204 -9.20 3.87 6.58
C LYS A 204 -9.14 5.35 6.89
N GLU A 205 -10.26 5.92 7.32
CA GLU A 205 -10.30 7.27 7.87
C GLU A 205 -9.78 7.29 9.32
N THR A 206 -9.18 8.40 9.73
CA THR A 206 -9.06 8.73 11.14
C THR A 206 -10.45 8.76 11.77
N ALA A 207 -10.55 8.51 13.08
CA ALA A 207 -11.73 8.94 13.81
C ALA A 207 -11.71 10.47 13.77
N GLY A 208 -12.41 11.08 12.79
CA GLY A 208 -12.14 12.40 12.26
C GLY A 208 -11.76 13.47 13.29
N LEU A 209 -10.77 14.30 12.94
CA LEU A 209 -10.45 15.55 13.65
C LEU A 209 -11.58 16.56 13.38
N GLY A 210 -12.72 16.34 14.05
CA GLY A 210 -13.97 17.06 13.83
C GLY A 210 -15.21 16.35 14.37
N ALA A 211 -15.08 15.12 14.89
CA ALA A 211 -16.19 14.43 15.54
C ALA A 211 -16.54 15.14 16.86
N ALA A 212 -17.47 16.10 16.79
CA ALA A 212 -18.11 16.73 17.95
C ALA A 212 -18.84 15.71 18.86
N SER A 213 -19.02 14.46 18.41
CA SER A 213 -19.63 13.38 19.18
C SER A 213 -18.75 12.11 19.19
N PRO A 214 -18.54 11.47 20.36
CA PRO A 214 -17.91 10.16 20.47
C PRO A 214 -18.56 9.06 19.62
N LYS A 215 -19.81 9.23 19.18
CA LYS A 215 -20.54 8.30 18.30
C LYS A 215 -20.25 8.49 16.80
N MET A 216 -19.66 9.61 16.40
CA MET A 216 -19.11 9.83 15.04
C MET A 216 -17.70 9.26 14.86
N LYS A 217 -17.12 8.62 15.89
CA LYS A 217 -15.92 7.78 15.77
C LYS A 217 -16.23 6.48 15.02
N LYS A 218 -16.95 6.57 13.91
CA LYS A 218 -17.16 5.44 13.00
C LYS A 218 -15.79 5.08 12.42
N ASN A 219 -15.50 3.80 12.41
CA ASN A 219 -14.30 3.25 11.77
C ASN A 219 -14.56 3.22 10.25
N ILE A 220 -14.59 4.41 9.64
CA ILE A 220 -14.96 4.60 8.24
C ILE A 220 -13.87 3.99 7.36
N LYS A 221 -14.31 3.18 6.41
CA LYS A 221 -13.47 2.47 5.46
C LYS A 221 -14.01 2.68 4.06
N TYR A 222 -13.14 3.06 3.15
CA TYR A 222 -13.43 3.20 1.73
C TYR A 222 -12.84 2.02 0.98
N LYS A 223 -13.62 1.42 0.10
CA LYS A 223 -13.14 0.39 -0.83
C LYS A 223 -12.81 1.05 -2.15
N VAL A 224 -11.58 0.91 -2.62
CA VAL A 224 -11.13 1.50 -3.89
C VAL A 224 -10.26 0.49 -4.65
N GLN A 225 -10.45 0.44 -5.96
CA GLN A 225 -9.66 -0.41 -6.84
C GLN A 225 -8.24 0.14 -7.00
N VAL A 226 -7.26 -0.76 -7.02
CA VAL A 226 -5.84 -0.46 -7.25
C VAL A 226 -5.21 -1.54 -8.11
N HIS A 227 -4.08 -1.22 -8.75
CA HIS A 227 -3.28 -2.25 -9.38
C HIS A 227 -2.36 -2.85 -8.34
N ALA A 228 -2.49 -4.14 -8.09
CA ALA A 228 -1.60 -4.87 -7.20
C ALA A 228 -1.34 -6.28 -7.75
N PRO A 229 -0.26 -6.94 -7.31
CA PRO A 229 -0.03 -8.33 -7.62
C PRO A 229 -0.98 -9.20 -6.80
N GLN A 230 -1.54 -10.25 -7.41
CA GLN A 230 -2.36 -11.23 -6.69
C GLN A 230 -1.57 -12.50 -6.37
N ILE A 231 -2.03 -13.18 -5.30
CA ILE A 231 -1.54 -14.48 -4.81
C ILE A 231 -1.80 -15.57 -5.85
#